data_AF-A0A4Q5K7U8-F1
#
_entry.id   AF-A0A4Q5K7U8-F1
#
_cell.length_a   1.000
_cell.length_b   1.000
_cell.length_c   1.000
_cell.angle_alpha   90.00
_cell.angle_beta   90.00
_cell.angle_gamma   90.00
#
_symmetry.space_group_name_H-M   'P 1'
#
loop_
_entity.id
_entity.type
_entity.pdbx_description
1 polymer ?
#
loop_
_entity_poly.entity_id
_entity_poly.type
_entity_poly.pdbx_seq_one_letter_code
_entity_poly.pdbx_strand_id
1 'polypeptide(L)'
;MTKSTNETHVETEDKEKPVVEIERKELATKEILRCINEHGICPLNHPIKIGDITLTGARRVRRALVNDRIEAVRFSMDQYSMELPDAITTFVAGRILVFGQFHSETNKDGEIIKCSLTNEMEVPVDTLMYSDFSEYVNLAYMMGKN
;
A
#
# COMPACT_ATOMS: atom_id res chain seq x y z
N MET A 1 -33.93 -61.93 -7.52
CA MET A 1 -32.82 -61.57 -8.44
C MET A 1 -32.83 -60.05 -8.56
N THR A 2 -32.02 -59.34 -7.74
CA THR A 2 -30.77 -58.63 -8.14
C THR A 2 -31.03 -57.51 -9.16
N LYS A 3 -30.70 -56.22 -8.97
CA LYS A 3 -29.59 -55.54 -8.27
C LYS A 3 -29.95 -54.09 -7.87
N SER A 4 -29.22 -53.59 -6.87
CA SER A 4 -29.04 -52.20 -6.40
C SER A 4 -28.21 -51.35 -7.37
N THR A 5 -28.43 -50.02 -7.43
CA THR A 5 -27.35 -48.98 -7.41
C THR A 5 -27.90 -47.59 -7.01
N ASN A 6 -27.18 -46.92 -6.10
CA ASN A 6 -27.32 -45.54 -5.60
C ASN A 6 -26.88 -44.48 -6.63
N GLU A 7 -27.23 -43.19 -6.39
CA GLU A 7 -26.31 -42.01 -6.26
C GLU A 7 -27.13 -40.70 -6.32
N THR A 8 -27.38 -39.99 -5.20
CA THR A 8 -26.61 -38.91 -4.52
C THR A 8 -26.74 -37.50 -5.14
N HIS A 9 -27.35 -36.60 -4.36
CA HIS A 9 -27.36 -35.13 -4.45
C HIS A 9 -26.00 -34.49 -4.75
N VAL A 10 -25.99 -33.33 -5.43
CA VAL A 10 -25.37 -32.09 -4.90
C VAL A 10 -26.11 -30.87 -5.49
N GLU A 11 -26.89 -30.18 -4.65
CA GLU A 11 -27.18 -28.75 -4.79
C GLU A 11 -25.98 -27.99 -4.21
N THR A 12 -25.35 -27.12 -4.99
CA THR A 12 -24.43 -26.11 -4.47
C THR A 12 -25.12 -24.77 -4.53
N GLU A 13 -25.82 -24.42 -3.45
CA GLU A 13 -26.08 -23.03 -3.09
C GLU A 13 -24.74 -22.38 -2.71
N ASP A 14 -24.15 -21.65 -3.64
CA ASP A 14 -23.06 -20.72 -3.33
C ASP A 14 -23.61 -19.57 -2.49
N LYS A 15 -23.51 -19.74 -1.17
CA LYS A 15 -23.71 -18.66 -0.21
C LYS A 15 -22.53 -17.70 -0.35
N GLU A 16 -22.72 -16.65 -1.14
CA GLU A 16 -21.90 -15.43 -1.07
C GLU A 16 -21.85 -14.97 0.39
N LYS A 17 -20.68 -15.13 1.01
CA LYS A 17 -20.40 -14.51 2.30
C LYS A 17 -20.35 -13.00 2.07
N PRO A 18 -21.04 -12.19 2.88
CA PRO A 18 -20.91 -10.75 2.78
C PRO A 18 -19.45 -10.39 3.07
N VAL A 19 -18.81 -9.72 2.11
CA VAL A 19 -17.51 -9.06 2.32
C VAL A 19 -17.80 -7.94 3.32
N VAL A 20 -17.55 -8.20 4.59
CA VAL A 20 -17.59 -7.17 5.63
C VAL A 20 -16.42 -6.24 5.34
N GLU A 21 -16.71 -5.08 4.75
CA GLU A 21 -15.76 -3.99 4.62
C GLU A 21 -15.39 -3.56 6.04
N ILE A 22 -14.28 -4.09 6.57
CA ILE A 22 -13.77 -3.69 7.87
C ILE A 22 -13.32 -2.25 7.71
N GLU A 23 -14.12 -1.30 8.21
CA GLU A 23 -13.70 0.11 8.36
C GLU A 23 -12.34 0.12 9.04
N ARG A 24 -11.32 0.46 8.26
CA ARG A 24 -9.94 0.43 8.74
C ARG A 24 -9.76 1.66 9.63
N LYS A 25 -9.56 1.43 10.92
CA LYS A 25 -9.22 2.50 11.87
C LYS A 25 -7.99 3.26 11.37
N GLU A 26 -8.08 4.58 11.28
CA GLU A 26 -6.92 5.44 10.99
C GLU A 26 -5.83 5.20 12.04
N LEU A 27 -4.61 4.94 11.57
CA LEU A 27 -3.45 4.75 12.42
C LEU A 27 -2.90 6.11 12.84
N ALA A 28 -2.56 6.24 14.12
CA ALA A 28 -1.92 7.43 14.61
C ALA A 28 -0.51 7.56 14.01
N THR A 29 -0.03 8.78 13.80
CA THR A 29 1.32 9.05 13.26
C THR A 29 2.41 8.30 14.04
N LYS A 30 2.27 8.19 15.37
CA LYS A 30 3.22 7.43 16.21
C LYS A 30 3.30 5.95 15.84
N GLU A 31 2.18 5.33 15.50
CA GLU A 31 2.10 3.91 15.11
C GLU A 31 2.69 3.69 13.72
N ILE A 32 2.40 4.60 12.79
CA ILE A 32 3.00 4.61 11.44
C ILE A 32 4.52 4.72 11.54
N LEU A 33 5.03 5.69 12.30
CA LEU A 33 6.46 5.87 12.50
C LEU A 33 7.12 4.66 13.16
N ARG A 34 6.44 4.00 14.11
CA ARG A 34 6.93 2.75 14.70
C ARG A 34 7.05 1.65 13.63
N CYS A 35 6.02 1.46 12.81
CA CYS A 35 6.06 0.48 11.71
C CYS A 35 7.20 0.77 10.73
N ILE A 36 7.40 2.05 10.36
CA ILE A 36 8.50 2.45 9.48
C ILE A 36 9.84 2.16 10.14
N ASN A 37 9.99 2.46 11.43
CA ASN A 37 11.25 2.34 12.15
C ASN A 37 11.64 0.89 12.43
N GLU A 38 10.70 0.07 12.89
CA GLU A 38 10.97 -1.30 13.32
C GLU A 38 10.88 -2.32 12.18
N HIS A 39 10.00 -2.09 11.21
CA HIS A 39 9.71 -3.07 10.15
C HIS A 39 9.95 -2.54 8.73
N GLY A 40 10.22 -1.24 8.57
CA GLY A 40 10.45 -0.65 7.26
C GLY A 40 9.20 -0.56 6.39
N ILE A 41 8.01 -0.58 7.00
CA ILE A 41 6.72 -0.54 6.32
C ILE A 41 5.94 0.69 6.77
N CYS A 42 5.36 1.42 5.83
CA CYS A 42 4.50 2.57 6.06
C CYS A 42 3.08 2.12 5.76
N PRO A 43 2.24 1.93 6.79
CA PRO A 43 0.80 1.85 6.58
C PRO A 43 0.30 3.14 5.90
N LEU A 44 -0.70 3.02 5.04
CA LEU A 44 -1.40 4.17 4.44
C LEU A 44 -2.78 4.29 5.11
N ASN A 45 -3.11 5.47 5.64
CA ASN A 45 -4.46 5.77 6.09
C ASN A 45 -5.37 6.07 4.89
N HIS A 46 -4.79 6.53 3.78
CA HIS A 46 -5.47 6.74 2.51
C HIS A 46 -5.03 5.67 1.50
N PRO A 47 -5.86 4.63 1.27
CA PRO A 47 -5.52 3.57 0.34
C PRO A 47 -5.43 4.07 -1.11
N ILE A 48 -4.51 3.48 -1.87
CA ILE A 48 -4.39 3.71 -3.31
C ILE A 48 -5.22 2.64 -4.01
N LYS A 49 -6.20 3.06 -4.83
CA LYS A 49 -7.06 2.16 -5.60
C LYS A 49 -6.59 2.10 -7.05
N ILE A 50 -6.33 0.89 -7.56
CA ILE A 50 -5.91 0.63 -8.94
C ILE A 50 -6.76 -0.51 -9.50
N GLY A 51 -7.82 -0.15 -10.24
CA GLY A 51 -8.85 -1.12 -10.62
C GLY A 51 -9.45 -1.77 -9.37
N ASP A 52 -9.42 -3.10 -9.31
CA ASP A 52 -9.91 -3.89 -8.17
C ASP A 52 -8.88 -4.07 -7.04
N ILE A 53 -7.67 -3.54 -7.21
CA ILE A 53 -6.58 -3.67 -6.23
C ILE A 53 -6.61 -2.46 -5.27
N THR A 54 -6.63 -2.74 -3.98
CA THR A 54 -6.48 -1.73 -2.92
C THR A 54 -5.14 -1.91 -2.22
N LEU A 55 -4.28 -0.90 -2.36
CA LEU A 55 -2.95 -0.85 -1.76
C LEU A 55 -3.03 0.01 -0.50
N THR A 56 -2.53 -0.54 0.61
CA THR A 56 -2.77 0.02 1.95
C THR A 56 -1.50 0.12 2.79
N GLY A 57 -0.35 -0.12 2.16
CA GLY A 57 0.97 0.04 2.74
C GLY A 57 2.02 0.23 1.65
N ALA A 58 3.16 0.77 2.04
CA ALA A 58 4.33 0.91 1.20
C ALA A 58 5.59 0.40 1.91
N ARG A 59 6.60 0.02 1.14
CA ARG A 59 7.94 -0.32 1.62
C ARG A 59 8.99 0.18 0.65
N ARG A 60 10.11 0.65 1.18
CA ARG A 60 11.24 1.08 0.37
C ARG A 60 12.06 -0.13 -0.10
N VAL A 61 12.26 -0.26 -1.40
CA VAL A 61 13.05 -1.35 -2.00
C VAL A 61 14.52 -0.98 -2.20
N ARG A 62 14.82 0.32 -2.34
CA ARG A 62 16.20 0.83 -2.47
C ARG A 62 16.32 2.26 -1.95
N ARG A 63 17.55 2.70 -1.66
CA ARG A 63 17.82 4.10 -1.34
C ARG A 63 17.62 4.98 -2.59
N ALA A 64 17.12 6.19 -2.37
CA ALA A 64 17.05 7.22 -3.40
C ALA A 64 18.48 7.62 -3.81
N LEU A 65 18.71 7.68 -5.12
CA LEU A 65 19.94 8.21 -5.71
C LEU A 65 19.75 9.69 -6.05
N VAL A 66 20.87 10.40 -6.23
CA VAL A 66 20.85 11.79 -6.71
C VAL A 66 20.12 11.89 -8.06
N ASN A 67 20.30 10.90 -8.93
CA ASN A 67 19.63 10.84 -10.22
C ASN A 67 18.10 10.75 -10.10
N ASP A 68 17.56 10.02 -9.11
CA ASP A 68 16.10 9.96 -8.91
C ASP A 68 15.53 11.35 -8.61
N ARG A 69 16.27 12.17 -7.83
CA ARG A 69 15.86 13.56 -7.55
C ARG A 69 15.99 14.46 -8.77
N ILE A 70 17.05 14.33 -9.56
CA ILE A 70 17.23 15.13 -10.78
C ILE A 70 16.12 14.82 -11.78
N GLU A 71 15.79 13.54 -11.97
CA GLU A 71 14.69 13.11 -12.83
C GLU A 71 13.34 13.61 -12.32
N ALA A 72 13.10 13.57 -11.01
CA ALA A 72 11.88 14.07 -10.39
C ALA A 72 11.71 15.59 -10.59
N VAL A 73 12.78 16.38 -10.43
CA VAL A 73 12.76 17.83 -10.69
C VAL A 73 12.48 18.12 -12.16
N ARG A 74 13.13 17.40 -13.08
CA ARG A 74 12.87 17.53 -14.53
C ARG A 74 11.42 17.22 -14.84
N PHE A 75 10.89 16.11 -14.35
CA PHE A 75 9.48 15.75 -14.50
C PHE A 75 8.56 16.87 -14.00
N SER A 76 8.81 17.43 -12.81
CA SER A 76 7.98 18.53 -12.27
C SER A 76 8.02 19.77 -13.17
N MET A 77 9.21 20.15 -13.64
CA MET A 77 9.36 21.30 -14.54
C MET A 77 8.65 21.06 -15.88
N ASP A 78 8.75 19.85 -16.43
CA ASP A 78 8.15 19.52 -17.72
C ASP A 78 6.61 19.47 -17.63
N GLN A 79 6.05 18.93 -16.53
CA GLN A 79 4.59 18.79 -16.35
C GLN A 79 3.92 20.06 -15.83
N TYR A 80 4.58 20.81 -14.94
CA TYR A 80 3.96 21.91 -14.20
C TYR A 80 4.64 23.27 -14.43
N SER A 81 5.70 23.34 -15.25
CA SER A 81 6.51 24.54 -15.47
C SER A 81 7.14 25.13 -14.21
N MET A 82 7.17 24.37 -13.11
CA MET A 82 7.76 24.75 -11.83
C MET A 82 8.16 23.52 -11.01
N GLU A 83 9.05 23.71 -10.04
CA GLU A 83 9.41 22.69 -9.06
C GLU A 83 8.31 22.59 -7.99
N LEU A 84 7.54 21.50 -8.00
CA LEU A 84 6.53 21.19 -7.02
C LEU A 84 7.05 20.11 -6.07
N PRO A 85 7.22 20.40 -4.76
CA PRO A 85 7.71 19.43 -3.79
C PRO A 85 6.92 18.14 -3.74
N ASP A 86 5.59 18.22 -3.86
CA ASP A 86 4.71 17.04 -3.82
C ASP A 86 4.89 16.17 -5.08
N ALA A 87 4.98 16.79 -6.26
CA ALA A 87 5.26 16.07 -7.51
C ALA A 87 6.63 15.39 -7.48
N ILE A 88 7.65 16.08 -6.97
CA ILE A 88 8.99 15.52 -6.80
C ILE A 88 8.97 14.33 -5.83
N THR A 89 8.25 14.47 -4.71
CA THR A 89 8.14 13.42 -3.68
C THR A 89 7.41 12.20 -4.24
N THR A 90 6.30 12.39 -4.94
CA THR A 90 5.55 11.32 -5.58
C THR A 90 6.34 10.62 -6.66
N PHE A 91 7.08 11.37 -7.48
CA PHE A 91 7.96 10.78 -8.50
C PHE A 91 8.99 9.86 -7.85
N VAL A 92 9.70 10.35 -6.82
CA VAL A 92 10.69 9.52 -6.13
C VAL A 92 10.02 8.31 -5.47
N ALA A 93 8.84 8.47 -4.88
CA ALA A 93 8.07 7.38 -4.30
C ALA A 93 7.78 6.27 -5.33
N GLY A 94 7.29 6.63 -6.53
CA GLY A 94 7.05 5.69 -7.62
C GLY A 94 8.30 4.99 -8.16
N ARG A 95 9.51 5.46 -7.83
CA ARG A 95 10.79 4.89 -8.31
C ARG A 95 11.47 3.98 -7.30
N ILE A 96 11.18 4.14 -6.01
CA ILE A 96 11.94 3.48 -4.93
C ILE A 96 11.06 2.76 -3.91
N LEU A 97 9.74 2.88 -4.01
CA LEU A 97 8.78 2.18 -3.17
C LEU A 97 8.06 1.11 -3.98
N VAL A 98 7.72 0.04 -3.29
CA VAL A 98 6.64 -0.86 -3.68
C VAL A 98 5.47 -0.66 -2.73
N PHE A 99 4.28 -0.89 -3.25
CA PHE A 99 3.02 -0.74 -2.54
C PHE A 99 2.32 -2.08 -2.47
N GLY A 100 1.58 -2.34 -1.40
CA GLY A 100 0.92 -3.63 -1.21
C GLY A 100 -0.17 -3.57 -0.16
N GLN A 101 -0.66 -4.73 0.22
CA GLN A 101 -1.65 -4.89 1.29
C GLN A 101 -0.94 -5.00 2.63
N PHE A 102 -1.21 -4.02 3.50
CA PHE A 102 -0.64 -3.99 4.84
C PHE A 102 -1.39 -4.93 5.78
N HIS A 103 -0.62 -5.75 6.50
CA HIS A 103 -1.12 -6.62 7.56
C HIS A 103 -0.37 -6.36 8.85
N SER A 104 -1.07 -6.35 9.97
CA SER A 104 -0.51 -6.14 11.30
C SER A 104 -1.00 -7.18 12.30
N GLU A 105 -0.11 -7.62 13.18
CA GLU A 105 -0.45 -8.32 14.41
C GLU A 105 -0.44 -7.32 15.56
N THR A 106 -1.48 -7.32 16.40
CA THR A 106 -1.60 -6.43 17.57
C THR A 106 -1.54 -7.21 18.88
N ASN A 107 -1.00 -6.59 19.93
CA ASN A 107 -1.09 -7.14 21.30
C ASN A 107 -2.48 -6.91 21.91
N LYS A 108 -2.65 -7.31 23.18
CA LYS A 108 -3.91 -7.15 23.93
C LYS A 108 -4.31 -5.68 24.15
N ASP A 109 -3.35 -4.77 24.10
CA ASP A 109 -3.54 -3.33 24.27
C ASP A 109 -3.83 -2.62 22.93
N GLY A 110 -3.91 -3.40 21.83
CA GLY A 110 -4.16 -2.89 20.47
C GLY A 110 -2.93 -2.33 19.76
N GLU A 111 -1.74 -2.48 20.34
CA GLU A 111 -0.50 -2.00 19.73
C GLU A 111 0.01 -2.97 18.67
N ILE A 112 0.37 -2.46 17.49
CA ILE A 112 1.03 -3.23 16.44
C ILE A 112 2.40 -3.74 16.93
N ILE A 113 2.56 -5.06 17.00
CA ILE A 113 3.81 -5.75 17.40
C ILE A 113 4.59 -6.33 16.20
N LYS A 114 3.90 -6.58 15.09
CA LYS A 114 4.50 -6.98 13.81
C LYS A 114 3.67 -6.42 12.68
N CYS A 115 4.35 -6.11 11.58
CA CYS A 115 3.65 -5.84 10.32
C CYS A 115 4.38 -6.46 9.12
N SER A 116 3.60 -6.68 8.07
CA SER A 116 4.06 -7.22 6.80
C SER A 116 3.30 -6.57 5.64
N LEU A 117 3.88 -6.70 4.45
CA LEU A 117 3.30 -6.24 3.20
C LEU A 117 3.16 -7.47 2.28
N THR A 118 1.98 -7.66 1.72
CA THR A 118 1.66 -8.74 0.78
C THR A 118 1.16 -8.14 -0.54
N ASN A 119 1.09 -8.94 -1.61
CA ASN A 119 0.62 -8.50 -2.92
C ASN A 119 1.32 -7.20 -3.37
N GLU A 120 2.65 -7.18 -3.22
CA GLU A 120 3.47 -6.02 -3.53
C GLU A 120 3.53 -5.77 -5.04
N MET A 121 3.41 -4.50 -5.44
CA MET A 121 3.57 -4.04 -6.82
C MET A 121 4.19 -2.65 -6.87
N GLU A 122 4.88 -2.36 -7.98
CA GLU A 122 5.26 -1.00 -8.33
C GLU A 122 4.02 -0.24 -8.82
N VAL A 123 3.89 1.01 -8.39
CA VAL A 123 2.79 1.89 -8.84
C VAL A 123 3.39 2.96 -9.74
N PRO A 124 2.88 3.12 -10.98
CA PRO A 124 3.35 4.17 -11.88
C PRO A 124 3.22 5.56 -11.25
N VAL A 125 4.17 6.45 -11.55
CA VAL A 125 4.18 7.83 -11.03
C VAL A 125 2.86 8.54 -11.35
N ASP A 126 2.37 8.42 -12.59
CA ASP A 126 1.12 9.06 -13.00
C ASP A 126 -0.06 8.60 -12.13
N THR A 127 -0.14 7.31 -11.80
CA THR A 127 -1.19 6.77 -10.92
C THR A 127 -1.11 7.35 -9.51
N LEU A 128 0.10 7.52 -8.97
CA LEU A 128 0.28 8.15 -7.66
C LEU A 128 -0.09 9.65 -7.71
N MET A 129 0.28 10.36 -8.77
CA MET A 129 0.02 11.79 -8.95
C MET A 129 -1.48 12.12 -9.04
N TYR A 130 -2.27 11.22 -9.63
CA TYR A 130 -3.73 11.41 -9.77
C TYR A 130 -4.56 10.73 -8.67
N SER A 131 -3.92 9.99 -7.76
CA SER A 131 -4.61 9.51 -6.57
C SER A 131 -4.76 10.64 -5.54
N ASP A 132 -5.74 10.54 -4.64
CA ASP A 132 -5.86 11.39 -3.43
C ASP A 132 -4.74 11.06 -2.43
N PHE A 133 -3.52 10.99 -2.93
CA PHE A 133 -2.32 10.69 -2.20
C PHE A 133 -2.04 11.84 -1.24
N SER A 134 -2.26 11.62 0.05
CA SER A 134 -2.05 12.61 1.11
C SER A 134 -0.94 12.20 2.09
N GLU A 135 -0.34 11.01 1.90
CA GLU A 135 0.64 10.39 2.79
C GLU A 135 2.08 10.92 2.59
N TYR A 136 2.25 12.09 1.98
CA TYR A 136 3.54 12.66 1.58
C TYR A 136 4.56 12.67 2.72
N VAL A 137 4.14 13.06 3.93
CA VAL A 137 5.04 13.21 5.08
C VAL A 137 5.57 11.86 5.53
N ASN A 138 4.70 10.86 5.68
CA ASN A 138 5.07 9.53 6.16
C ASN A 138 5.95 8.80 5.13
N LEU A 139 5.63 8.95 3.85
CA LEU A 139 6.40 8.36 2.76
C LEU A 139 7.74 9.09 2.56
N ALA A 140 7.78 10.42 2.64
CA ALA A 140 9.03 11.17 2.63
C ALA A 140 9.95 10.74 3.79
N TYR A 141 9.39 10.52 4.98
CA TYR A 141 10.13 9.99 6.12
C TYR A 141 10.70 8.58 5.83
N MET A 142 9.89 7.66 5.31
CA MET A 142 10.36 6.34 4.89
C MET A 142 11.48 6.43 3.85
N MET A 143 11.30 7.28 2.82
CA MET A 143 12.25 7.45 1.73
C MET A 143 13.59 7.99 2.21
N GLY A 144 13.57 8.90 3.19
CA GLY A 144 14.75 9.52 3.80
C GLY A 144 15.46 8.68 4.88
N LYS A 145 14.83 7.60 5.38
CA LYS A 145 15.42 6.74 6.41
C LYS A 145 16.74 6.13 5.93
N ASN A 146 17.77 5.98 6.78
CA ASN A 146 19.03 5.34 6.37
C ASN A 146 18.95 3.82 6.42
#